data_AF-A0A2D8B946-F1
#
_entry.id   AF-A0A2D8B946-F1
#
_cell.length_a   1.000
_cell.length_b   1.000
_cell.length_c   1.000
_cell.angle_alpha   90.00
_cell.angle_beta   90.00
_cell.angle_gamma   90.00
#
_symmetry.space_group_name_H-M   'P 1'
#
loop_
_entity.id
_entity.type
_entity.pdbx_description
1 polymer ?
#
loop_
_entity_poly.entity_id
_entity_poly.type
_entity_poly.pdbx_seq_one_letter_code
_entity_poly.pdbx_strand_id
1 'polypeptide(L)'
;MTATRINLSIRSTTDGAAPVEGGVLSVVELARVLGSGTGSDQADTVLHRRFSLGAGAQDVLDLQADLDPYGVAAGLAEWRVFAVIADVGNGSTVSIAPNGSDPYTGLVGASGSLAVPAGGVAILTALADGEKPITPSAKKLELTNDDGSAAAVVDVLVVGVSA
;
A
#
# COMPACT_ATOMS: atom_id res chain seq x y z
N MET A 1 -22.70 1.93 19.83
CA MET A 1 -21.64 1.35 18.97
C MET A 1 -20.71 2.49 18.57
N THR A 2 -19.44 2.38 18.91
CA THR A 2 -18.47 3.48 18.76
C THR A 2 -17.63 3.18 17.52
N ALA A 3 -17.76 3.99 16.47
CA ALA A 3 -17.03 3.80 15.22
C ALA A 3 -15.60 4.33 15.35
N THR A 4 -14.62 3.53 14.94
CA THR A 4 -13.23 3.95 14.77
C THR A 4 -13.16 4.91 13.59
N ARG A 5 -12.69 6.14 13.84
CA ARG A 5 -12.49 7.16 12.80
C ARG A 5 -10.99 7.32 12.55
N ILE A 6 -10.54 7.03 11.33
CA ILE A 6 -9.19 7.38 10.88
C ILE A 6 -9.29 8.70 10.11
N ASN A 7 -8.76 9.78 10.69
CA ASN A 7 -8.67 11.09 10.04
C ASN A 7 -7.27 11.24 9.43
N LEU A 8 -7.15 11.04 8.12
CA LEU A 8 -5.92 11.34 7.38
C LEU A 8 -6.03 12.75 6.78
N SER A 9 -5.21 13.69 7.26
CA SER A 9 -5.12 15.04 6.71
C SER A 9 -3.80 15.19 5.95
N ILE A 10 -3.88 15.37 4.63
CA ILE A 10 -2.73 15.71 3.79
C ILE A 10 -2.79 17.21 3.54
N ARG A 11 -1.91 17.98 4.20
CA ARG A 11 -1.68 19.39 3.87
C ARG A 11 -0.53 19.49 2.87
N SER A 12 -0.84 19.86 1.65
CA SER A 12 0.17 20.36 0.71
C SER A 12 0.39 21.85 0.98
N THR A 13 1.63 22.24 1.31
CA THR A 13 2.03 23.65 1.36
C THR A 13 2.88 23.89 0.12
N THR A 14 2.31 24.55 -0.88
CA THR A 14 3.07 25.06 -2.02
C THR A 14 3.75 26.36 -1.62
N ASP A 15 5.02 26.30 -1.25
CA ASP A 15 5.85 27.50 -1.09
C ASP A 15 6.26 28.02 -2.48
N GLY A 16 5.51 28.99 -2.99
CA GLY A 16 5.93 29.82 -4.12
C GLY A 16 5.00 29.80 -5.33
N ALA A 17 4.50 31.00 -5.67
CA ALA A 17 3.76 31.39 -6.86
C ALA A 17 2.28 30.94 -6.97
N ALA A 18 1.40 31.90 -6.66
CA ALA A 18 -0.01 32.08 -7.03
C ALA A 18 -0.90 30.81 -7.16
N PRO A 19 -1.88 30.61 -6.26
CA PRO A 19 -2.89 29.57 -6.46
C PRO A 19 -3.77 29.95 -7.65
N VAL A 20 -3.78 29.11 -8.68
CA VAL A 20 -4.81 29.17 -9.73
C VAL A 20 -6.10 28.64 -9.10
N GLU A 21 -7.12 29.49 -9.01
CA GLU A 21 -8.45 29.11 -8.54
C GLU A 21 -8.93 27.87 -9.33
N GLY A 22 -9.18 26.77 -8.62
CA GLY A 22 -9.69 25.53 -9.21
C GLY A 22 -8.81 24.28 -9.06
N GLY A 23 -7.70 24.35 -8.33
CA GLY A 23 -6.73 23.25 -8.25
C GLY A 23 -6.55 22.57 -6.89
N VAL A 24 -7.58 22.48 -6.04
CA VAL A 24 -7.49 21.62 -4.84
C VAL A 24 -7.72 20.16 -5.27
N LEU A 25 -6.70 19.57 -5.91
CA LEU A 25 -6.54 18.13 -6.08
C LEU A 25 -6.16 17.51 -4.71
N SER A 26 -6.88 17.83 -3.63
CA SER A 26 -6.45 17.50 -2.26
C SER A 26 -7.34 16.51 -1.50
N VAL A 27 -8.26 15.84 -2.19
CA VAL A 27 -8.97 14.70 -1.61
C VAL A 27 -9.03 13.63 -2.68
N VAL A 28 -8.06 12.71 -2.69
CA VAL A 28 -8.40 11.35 -3.11
C VAL A 28 -9.50 10.94 -2.15
N GLU A 29 -10.73 10.86 -2.64
CA GLU A 29 -11.91 10.52 -1.86
C GLU A 29 -11.86 9.02 -1.51
N LEU A 30 -10.86 8.63 -0.70
CA LEU A 30 -10.74 7.30 -0.10
C LEU A 30 -12.02 6.93 0.67
N ALA A 31 -12.78 7.93 1.14
CA ALA A 31 -14.11 7.75 1.71
C ALA A 31 -15.16 7.19 0.72
N ARG A 32 -14.97 7.33 -0.59
CA ARG A 32 -15.82 6.69 -1.61
C ARG A 32 -15.43 5.23 -1.85
N VAL A 33 -14.16 4.89 -1.65
CA VAL A 33 -13.60 3.54 -1.78
C VAL A 33 -13.93 2.70 -0.54
N LEU A 34 -13.83 3.33 0.62
CA LEU A 34 -14.24 2.78 1.91
C LEU A 34 -15.65 3.28 2.17
N GLY A 35 -16.66 2.62 1.60
CA GLY A 35 -18.04 2.88 2.01
C GLY A 35 -18.16 2.75 3.53
N SER A 36 -19.24 3.27 4.12
CA SER A 36 -19.51 3.05 5.55
C SER A 36 -20.57 1.96 5.73
N GLY A 37 -20.29 0.90 6.47
CA GLY A 37 -21.22 -0.21 6.70
C GLY A 37 -20.54 -1.53 7.08
N THR A 38 -21.29 -2.63 7.07
CA THR A 38 -20.80 -4.01 7.34
C THR A 38 -21.18 -4.98 6.21
N GLY A 39 -21.22 -4.49 4.96
CA GLY A 39 -21.57 -5.27 3.76
C GLY A 39 -20.34 -5.81 3.02
N SER A 40 -20.57 -6.55 1.93
CA SER A 40 -19.51 -7.15 1.09
C SER A 40 -18.50 -6.12 0.53
N ASP A 41 -18.93 -4.88 0.30
CA ASP A 41 -18.07 -3.79 -0.21
C ASP A 41 -17.29 -3.04 0.89
N GLN A 42 -17.05 -3.65 2.06
CA GLN A 42 -16.49 -2.96 3.23
C GLN A 42 -15.16 -3.58 3.67
N ALA A 43 -14.16 -2.73 3.93
CA ALA A 43 -12.91 -3.16 4.54
C ALA A 43 -13.07 -3.30 6.05
N ASP A 44 -12.55 -4.38 6.63
CA ASP A 44 -12.61 -4.68 8.06
C ASP A 44 -11.22 -4.82 8.70
N THR A 45 -10.16 -4.86 7.89
CA THR A 45 -8.79 -5.05 8.36
C THR A 45 -7.80 -4.08 7.71
N VAL A 46 -6.71 -3.83 8.42
CA VAL A 46 -5.61 -2.97 8.00
C VAL A 46 -4.30 -3.70 8.29
N LEU A 47 -3.50 -3.86 7.25
CA LEU A 47 -2.12 -4.31 7.32
C LEU A 47 -1.22 -3.08 7.18
N HIS A 48 -0.32 -2.88 8.13
CA HIS A 48 0.71 -1.85 8.04
C HIS A 48 2.06 -2.45 8.40
N ARG A 49 3.04 -2.34 7.51
CA ARG A 49 4.38 -2.89 7.72
C ARG A 49 5.45 -1.93 7.20
N ARG A 50 6.45 -1.71 8.05
CA ARG A 50 7.67 -0.99 7.70
C ARG A 50 8.76 -1.99 7.34
N PHE A 51 9.38 -1.82 6.18
CA PHE A 51 10.52 -2.60 5.73
C PHE A 51 11.78 -1.77 5.81
N SER A 52 12.88 -2.40 6.24
CA SER A 52 14.23 -1.84 6.18
C SER A 52 15.07 -2.77 5.30
N LEU A 53 15.21 -2.38 4.04
CA LEU A 53 15.93 -3.13 3.02
C LEU A 53 17.39 -2.72 3.05
N GLY A 54 18.30 -3.67 3.20
CA GLY A 54 19.72 -3.42 2.99
C GLY A 54 20.03 -2.94 1.57
N ALA A 55 21.27 -2.53 1.32
CA ALA A 55 21.73 -2.15 -0.02
C ALA A 55 21.58 -3.32 -1.00
N GLY A 56 20.86 -3.10 -2.11
CA GLY A 56 20.54 -4.11 -3.12
C GLY A 56 19.69 -5.28 -2.62
N ALA A 57 19.15 -5.18 -1.40
CA ALA A 57 18.43 -6.27 -0.76
C ALA A 57 16.98 -6.32 -1.21
N GLN A 58 16.39 -7.49 -1.00
CA GLN A 58 14.99 -7.78 -1.26
C GLN A 58 14.32 -8.25 0.02
N ASP A 59 13.03 -7.95 0.17
CA ASP A 59 12.18 -8.54 1.21
C ASP A 59 10.80 -8.86 0.61
N VAL A 60 10.08 -9.75 1.28
CA VAL A 60 8.79 -10.26 0.82
C VAL A 60 7.69 -9.74 1.71
N LEU A 61 6.72 -9.08 1.08
CA LEU A 61 5.42 -8.79 1.68
C LEU A 61 4.47 -9.93 1.34
N ASP A 62 4.05 -10.69 2.37
CA ASP A 62 3.01 -11.70 2.25
C ASP A 62 1.69 -11.13 2.78
N LEU A 63 0.74 -10.92 1.87
CA LEU A 63 -0.54 -10.30 2.17
C LEU A 63 -1.47 -11.19 3.03
N GLN A 64 -1.14 -12.47 3.22
CA GLN A 64 -1.93 -13.37 4.09
C GLN A 64 -1.19 -13.83 5.35
N ALA A 65 0.12 -13.67 5.42
CA ALA A 65 0.91 -14.17 6.56
C ALA A 65 1.25 -13.10 7.62
N ASP A 66 0.94 -11.83 7.36
CA ASP A 66 1.27 -10.75 8.29
C ASP A 66 0.24 -10.63 9.42
N LEU A 67 0.76 -10.31 10.61
CA LEU A 67 0.03 -10.24 11.86
C LEU A 67 -0.78 -8.95 11.93
N ASP A 68 -2.01 -9.06 12.42
CA ASP A 68 -2.76 -7.88 12.87
C ASP A 68 -1.95 -7.15 13.98
N PRO A 69 -2.27 -5.89 14.28
CA PRO A 69 -1.57 -5.14 15.33
C PRO A 69 -1.70 -5.74 16.75
N TYR A 70 -2.48 -6.81 16.94
CA TYR A 70 -2.66 -7.57 18.18
C TYR A 70 -1.96 -8.95 18.16
N GLY A 71 -1.23 -9.29 17.10
CA GLY A 71 -0.50 -10.56 16.97
C GLY A 71 -1.38 -11.75 16.57
N VAL A 72 -2.58 -11.52 16.05
CA VAL A 72 -3.43 -12.56 15.45
C VAL A 72 -3.17 -12.58 13.95
N ALA A 73 -2.98 -13.78 13.38
CA ALA A 73 -2.87 -13.93 11.92
C ALA A 73 -4.21 -13.52 11.29
N ALA A 74 -4.26 -12.32 10.72
CA ALA A 74 -5.40 -11.81 9.97
C ALA A 74 -4.94 -11.61 8.52
N GLY A 75 -4.96 -12.69 7.75
CA GLY A 75 -4.65 -12.59 6.33
C GLY A 75 -5.70 -11.76 5.60
N LEU A 76 -5.30 -11.12 4.51
CA LEU A 76 -6.23 -10.43 3.62
C LEU A 76 -6.82 -11.42 2.60
N ALA A 77 -8.14 -11.40 2.42
CA ALA A 77 -8.83 -12.04 1.29
C ALA A 77 -8.90 -11.10 0.08
N GLU A 78 -8.89 -9.79 0.30
CA GLU A 78 -8.91 -8.76 -0.74
C GLU A 78 -8.39 -7.43 -0.19
N TRP A 79 -7.84 -6.57 -1.04
CA TRP A 79 -7.55 -5.17 -0.67
C TRP A 79 -8.43 -4.17 -1.41
N ARG A 80 -8.79 -3.09 -0.71
CA ARG A 80 -9.50 -1.90 -1.21
C ARG A 80 -8.55 -0.74 -1.46
N VAL A 81 -7.55 -0.59 -0.60
CA VAL A 81 -6.51 0.44 -0.72
C VAL A 81 -5.16 -0.23 -0.52
N PHE A 82 -4.23 0.05 -1.42
CA PHE A 82 -2.84 -0.35 -1.32
C PHE A 82 -1.98 0.90 -1.44
N ALA A 83 -1.23 1.23 -0.40
CA ALA A 83 -0.39 2.41 -0.34
C ALA A 83 1.04 2.02 0.03
N VAL A 84 1.99 2.68 -0.63
CA VAL A 84 3.43 2.49 -0.41
C VAL A 84 4.05 3.87 -0.29
N ILE A 85 4.82 4.07 0.77
CA ILE A 85 5.46 5.33 1.09
C ILE A 85 6.94 5.04 1.27
N ALA A 86 7.77 5.53 0.35
CA ALA A 86 9.22 5.44 0.49
C ALA A 86 9.72 6.58 1.37
N ASP A 87 10.64 6.28 2.29
CA ASP A 87 11.26 7.31 3.12
C ASP A 87 12.02 8.32 2.25
N VAL A 88 11.96 9.60 2.64
CA VAL A 88 12.65 10.70 1.94
C VAL A 88 14.17 10.57 2.04
N GLY A 89 14.67 9.85 3.04
CA GLY A 89 16.10 9.58 3.24
C GLY A 89 16.66 8.45 2.37
N ASN A 90 15.84 7.78 1.55
CA ASN A 90 16.33 6.72 0.66
C ASN A 90 17.25 7.30 -0.43
N GLY A 91 18.33 6.59 -0.74
CA GLY A 91 19.26 7.00 -1.80
C GLY A 91 18.72 6.78 -3.22
N SER A 92 17.76 5.87 -3.38
CA SER A 92 17.19 5.49 -4.67
C SER A 92 15.71 5.07 -4.54
N THR A 93 15.25 4.40 -5.58
CA THR A 93 13.91 3.82 -5.73
C THR A 93 13.80 2.48 -5.01
N VAL A 94 12.62 2.24 -4.42
CA VAL A 94 12.17 0.90 -4.04
C VAL A 94 11.22 0.40 -5.12
N SER A 95 11.52 -0.75 -5.70
CA SER A 95 10.67 -1.39 -6.71
C SER A 95 9.81 -2.48 -6.08
N ILE A 96 8.57 -2.60 -6.55
CA ILE A 96 7.59 -3.57 -6.06
C ILE A 96 7.09 -4.41 -7.22
N ALA A 97 7.30 -5.72 -7.16
CA ALA A 97 6.95 -6.66 -8.21
C ALA A 97 6.28 -7.92 -7.63
N PRO A 98 5.59 -8.74 -8.45
CA PRO A 98 5.13 -10.06 -8.01
C PRO A 98 6.32 -10.93 -7.59
N ASN A 99 6.24 -11.58 -6.44
CA ASN A 99 7.32 -12.47 -5.99
C ASN A 99 7.39 -13.75 -6.85
N GLY A 100 8.56 -14.38 -6.93
CA GLY A 100 8.74 -15.63 -7.69
C GLY A 100 7.95 -16.83 -7.16
N SER A 101 7.50 -16.81 -5.90
CA SER A 101 6.66 -17.83 -5.27
C SER A 101 5.33 -17.21 -4.83
N ASP A 102 4.21 -17.83 -5.20
CA ASP A 102 2.85 -17.30 -4.97
C ASP A 102 2.64 -15.83 -5.44
N PRO A 103 3.00 -15.48 -6.69
CA PRO A 103 3.03 -14.10 -7.18
C PRO A 103 1.68 -13.41 -7.05
N TYR A 104 1.64 -12.27 -6.35
CA TYR A 104 0.49 -11.37 -6.42
C TYR A 104 0.58 -10.48 -7.66
N THR A 105 -0.12 -10.87 -8.74
CA THR A 105 -0.09 -10.16 -10.02
C THR A 105 -1.12 -9.04 -10.12
N GLY A 106 -2.04 -8.94 -9.17
CA GLY A 106 -3.15 -7.97 -9.20
C GLY A 106 -2.73 -6.50 -9.11
N LEU A 107 -1.49 -6.21 -8.72
CA LEU A 107 -0.97 -4.84 -8.56
C LEU A 107 -0.44 -4.26 -9.89
N VAL A 108 0.44 -5.01 -10.57
CA VAL A 108 1.22 -4.52 -11.73
C VAL A 108 1.20 -5.48 -12.93
N GLY A 109 0.44 -6.57 -12.85
CA GLY A 109 0.48 -7.67 -13.82
C GLY A 109 1.61 -8.65 -13.55
N ALA A 110 1.70 -9.73 -14.33
CA ALA A 110 2.61 -10.85 -14.08
C ALA A 110 4.11 -10.51 -14.20
N SER A 111 4.45 -9.48 -14.98
CA SER A 111 5.84 -9.06 -15.24
C SER A 111 6.06 -7.57 -15.00
N GLY A 112 5.09 -6.89 -14.38
CA GLY A 112 5.19 -5.47 -14.09
C GLY A 112 6.01 -5.21 -12.83
N SER A 113 6.39 -3.94 -12.66
CA SER A 113 6.99 -3.43 -11.44
C SER A 113 6.50 -2.01 -11.19
N LEU A 114 6.25 -1.68 -9.92
CA LEU A 114 5.92 -0.35 -9.45
C LEU A 114 7.17 0.25 -8.80
N ALA A 115 7.72 1.28 -9.42
CA ALA A 115 8.86 2.02 -8.90
C ALA A 115 8.38 3.17 -8.00
N VAL A 116 8.81 3.17 -6.74
CA VAL A 116 8.53 4.24 -5.77
C VAL A 116 9.85 4.95 -5.45
N PRO A 117 10.09 6.17 -5.99
CA PRO A 117 11.31 6.92 -5.72
C PRO A 117 11.38 7.35 -4.24
N ALA A 118 12.56 7.75 -3.77
CA ALA A 118 12.73 8.31 -2.43
C ALA A 118 11.73 9.45 -2.13
N GLY A 119 11.08 9.39 -0.97
CA GLY A 119 9.99 10.31 -0.57
C GLY A 119 8.69 10.18 -1.39
N GLY A 120 8.66 9.25 -2.35
CA GLY A 120 7.52 9.01 -3.22
C GLY A 120 6.40 8.25 -2.51
N VAL A 121 5.18 8.46 -3.02
CA VAL A 121 3.98 7.78 -2.53
C VAL A 121 3.23 7.20 -3.73
N ALA A 122 2.91 5.91 -3.66
CA ALA A 122 2.02 5.25 -4.60
C ALA A 122 0.76 4.78 -3.86
N ILE A 123 -0.42 5.12 -4.39
CA ILE A 123 -1.71 4.71 -3.83
C ILE A 123 -2.55 4.11 -4.95
N LEU A 124 -2.99 2.88 -4.76
CA LEU A 124 -3.91 2.18 -5.63
C LEU A 124 -5.20 1.87 -4.86
N THR A 125 -6.31 1.90 -5.58
CA THR A 125 -7.64 1.66 -5.00
C THR A 125 -8.42 0.67 -5.85
N ALA A 126 -9.10 -0.27 -5.20
CA ALA A 126 -10.07 -1.18 -5.80
C ALA A 126 -11.47 -0.69 -5.43
N LEU A 127 -12.33 -0.49 -6.42
CA LEU A 127 -13.61 0.19 -6.26
C LEU A 127 -14.79 -0.76 -6.07
N ALA A 128 -14.62 -2.03 -6.40
CA ALA A 128 -15.67 -3.04 -6.34
C ALA A 128 -15.22 -4.31 -5.62
N ASP A 129 -16.17 -5.01 -5.01
CA ASP A 129 -15.96 -6.33 -4.43
C ASP A 129 -15.37 -7.35 -5.42
N GLY A 130 -14.40 -8.13 -4.96
CA GLY A 130 -13.69 -9.12 -5.75
C GLY A 130 -12.81 -8.56 -6.87
N GLU A 131 -12.52 -7.25 -6.91
CA GLU A 131 -11.65 -6.66 -7.93
C GLU A 131 -10.18 -7.01 -7.69
N LYS A 132 -9.76 -7.07 -6.42
CA LYS A 132 -8.37 -7.34 -6.04
C LYS A 132 -8.25 -8.50 -5.04
N PRO A 133 -8.76 -9.70 -5.39
CA PRO A 133 -8.75 -10.85 -4.51
C PRO A 133 -7.32 -11.34 -4.28
N ILE A 134 -7.08 -11.83 -3.07
CA ILE A 134 -5.83 -12.45 -2.63
C ILE A 134 -6.15 -13.92 -2.35
N THR A 135 -5.31 -14.81 -2.86
CA THR A 135 -5.51 -16.26 -2.71
C THR A 135 -4.25 -16.92 -2.17
N PRO A 136 -4.34 -18.15 -1.61
CA PRO A 136 -3.15 -18.85 -1.13
C PRO A 136 -2.04 -19.02 -2.17
N SER A 137 -2.36 -19.00 -3.47
CA SER A 137 -1.40 -19.08 -4.58
C SER A 137 -1.02 -17.73 -5.19
N ALA A 138 -1.63 -16.63 -4.74
CA ALA A 138 -1.37 -15.28 -5.23
C ALA A 138 -1.47 -14.29 -4.06
N LYS A 139 -0.36 -14.12 -3.35
CA LYS A 139 -0.33 -13.34 -2.10
C LYS A 139 0.99 -12.62 -1.81
N LYS A 140 2.07 -12.91 -2.55
CA LYS A 140 3.39 -12.36 -2.27
C LYS A 140 3.81 -11.29 -3.27
N LEU A 141 4.29 -10.18 -2.71
CA LEU A 141 4.99 -9.12 -3.41
C LEU A 141 6.44 -9.10 -2.94
N GLU A 142 7.34 -8.80 -3.87
CA GLU A 142 8.75 -8.60 -3.60
C GLU A 142 9.05 -7.10 -3.64
N LEU A 143 9.65 -6.61 -2.57
CA LEU A 143 10.20 -5.27 -2.50
C LEU A 143 11.70 -5.36 -2.71
N THR A 144 12.21 -4.61 -3.68
CA THR A 144 13.64 -4.54 -3.99
C THR A 144 14.14 -3.11 -3.79
N ASN A 145 15.24 -2.96 -3.06
CA ASN A 145 15.99 -1.73 -3.02
C ASN A 145 16.91 -1.67 -4.24
N ASP A 146 16.65 -0.75 -5.17
CA ASP A 146 17.44 -0.63 -6.39
C ASP A 146 18.79 0.08 -6.13
N ASP A 147 19.02 0.59 -4.90
CA ASP A 147 20.30 1.15 -4.48
C ASP A 147 21.26 0.06 -3.98
N GLY A 148 22.34 -0.19 -4.72
CA GLY A 148 23.39 -1.12 -4.31
C GLY A 148 24.34 -0.61 -3.21
N SER A 149 24.20 0.64 -2.74
CA SER A 149 25.13 1.29 -1.81
C SER A 149 24.50 1.75 -0.49
N ALA A 150 23.22 2.09 -0.47
CA ALA A 150 22.52 2.55 0.73
C ALA A 150 21.30 1.68 1.06
N ALA A 151 20.93 1.64 2.35
CA ALA A 151 19.69 1.00 2.77
C ALA A 151 18.46 1.85 2.37
N ALA A 152 17.32 1.19 2.19
CA ALA A 152 16.05 1.84 1.91
C ALA A 152 15.01 1.47 2.96
N VAL A 153 14.15 2.43 3.27
CA VAL A 153 13.02 2.27 4.18
C VAL A 153 11.72 2.56 3.44
N VAL A 154 10.74 1.69 3.62
CA VAL A 154 9.43 1.83 2.99
C VAL A 154 8.34 1.38 3.95
N ASP A 155 7.27 2.17 4.04
CA ASP A 155 6.06 1.83 4.76
C ASP A 155 5.01 1.35 3.75
N VAL A 156 4.45 0.17 3.98
CA VAL A 156 3.36 -0.39 3.18
C VAL A 156 2.10 -0.44 4.04
N LEU A 157 1.02 0.11 3.51
CA LEU A 157 -0.31 0.12 4.12
C LEU A 157 -1.29 -0.53 3.16
N VAL A 158 -2.01 -1.55 3.64
CA VAL A 158 -3.07 -2.22 2.88
C VAL A 158 -4.33 -2.21 3.73
N VAL A 159 -5.42 -1.70 3.17
CA VAL A 159 -6.75 -1.70 3.79
C VAL A 159 -7.61 -2.64 2.99
N GLY A 160 -8.27 -3.59 3.63
CA GLY A 160 -8.95 -4.66 2.94
C GLY A 160 -9.92 -5.47 3.77
N VAL A 161 -10.27 -6.63 3.24
CA VAL A 161 -11.19 -7.59 3.85
C VAL A 161 -10.38 -8.76 4.39
N SER A 162 -10.66 -9.16 5.63
CA SER A 162 -10.05 -10.29 6.30
C SER A 162 -10.45 -11.62 5.63
N ALA A 163 -9.54 -12.60 5.69
CA ALA A 163 -9.72 -13.96 5.15
C ALA A 163 -10.46 -14.91 6.09
#